data_AF-A0A7S1VBE2-F1
#
_entry.id   AF-A0A7S1VBE2-F1
#
_cell.length_a   1.000
_cell.length_b   1.000
_cell.length_c   1.000
_cell.angle_alpha   90.00
_cell.angle_beta   90.00
_cell.angle_gamma   90.00
#
_symmetry.space_group_name_H-M   'P 1'
#
loop_
_entity.id
_entity.type
_entity.pdbx_description
1 polymer ?
#
loop_
_entity_poly.entity_id
_entity_poly.type
_entity_poly.pdbx_seq_one_letter_code
_entity_poly.pdbx_strand_id
1 'polypeptide(L)'
;KMALRGKTNNYILNKLGPMTNPKKKNIAKFLNELFLICYSMRSPYAPILAFRSIRLCLRYGLDEGCAAIAFATYGAILCGVTRQVREGYRWGQLAVSLMES
;
A
#
# COMPACT_ATOMS: atom_id res chain seq x y z
N LYS A 1 -7.40 -4.93 9.20
CA LYS A 1 -7.44 -6.38 8.86
C LYS A 1 -8.44 -6.76 7.76
N MET A 2 -9.62 -6.15 7.61
CA MET A 2 -10.64 -6.67 6.67
C MET A 2 -10.42 -6.38 5.17
N ALA A 3 -9.80 -5.26 4.77
CA ALA A 3 -9.85 -4.81 3.37
C ALA A 3 -9.01 -5.64 2.37
N LEU A 4 -7.96 -6.33 2.83
CA LEU A 4 -7.06 -7.16 2.01
C LEU A 4 -7.22 -8.66 2.27
N ARG A 5 -8.07 -9.06 3.22
CA ARG A 5 -8.23 -10.47 3.59
C ARG A 5 -8.83 -11.24 2.41
N GLY A 6 -8.14 -12.28 1.96
CA GLY A 6 -8.55 -13.11 0.81
C GLY A 6 -8.30 -12.50 -0.57
N LYS A 7 -7.71 -11.29 -0.67
CA LYS A 7 -7.34 -10.70 -1.96
C LYS A 7 -5.98 -11.24 -2.44
N THR A 8 -5.97 -11.78 -3.65
CA THR A 8 -4.75 -12.26 -4.34
C THR A 8 -4.01 -11.10 -5.02
N ASN A 9 -2.73 -11.28 -5.30
CA ASN A 9 -1.92 -10.27 -6.00
C ASN A 9 -2.50 -9.97 -7.39
N ASN A 10 -2.91 -11.02 -8.14
CA ASN A 10 -3.56 -10.86 -9.44
C ASN A 10 -4.87 -10.09 -9.37
N TYR A 11 -5.65 -10.26 -8.30
CA TYR A 11 -6.84 -9.42 -8.12
C TYR A 11 -6.45 -7.94 -8.01
N ILE A 12 -5.39 -7.61 -7.25
CA ILE A 12 -4.97 -6.22 -7.09
C ILE A 12 -4.47 -5.65 -8.42
N LEU A 13 -3.56 -6.35 -9.10
CA LEU A 13 -2.96 -5.91 -10.36
C LEU A 13 -4.00 -5.79 -11.49
N ASN A 14 -4.89 -6.79 -11.63
CA ASN A 14 -5.75 -6.88 -12.82
C ASN A 14 -7.13 -6.24 -12.65
N LYS A 15 -7.61 -6.00 -11.43
CA LYS A 15 -8.98 -5.48 -11.21
C LYS A 15 -9.07 -4.04 -10.75
N LEU A 16 -8.07 -3.47 -10.09
CA LEU A 16 -8.19 -2.12 -9.55
C LEU A 16 -8.03 -1.03 -10.60
N GLY A 17 -7.32 -1.29 -11.70
CA GLY A 17 -7.07 -0.30 -12.75
C GLY A 17 -6.34 0.95 -12.24
N PRO A 18 -5.99 1.89 -13.12
CA PRO A 18 -5.36 3.15 -12.71
C PRO A 18 -6.35 4.05 -11.98
N MET A 19 -5.86 4.77 -10.98
CA MET A 19 -6.63 5.82 -10.31
C MET A 19 -6.87 6.97 -11.29
N THR A 20 -8.12 7.29 -11.62
CA THR A 20 -8.45 8.33 -12.62
C THR A 20 -8.86 9.67 -12.00
N ASN A 21 -9.35 9.66 -10.75
CA ASN A 21 -9.84 10.88 -10.11
C ASN A 21 -8.68 11.77 -9.62
N PRO A 22 -8.54 13.02 -10.12
CA PRO A 22 -7.41 13.89 -9.79
C PRO A 22 -7.36 14.29 -8.31
N LYS A 23 -8.52 14.49 -7.66
CA LYS A 23 -8.56 14.76 -6.21
C LYS A 23 -8.03 13.58 -5.42
N LYS A 24 -8.29 12.34 -5.86
CA LYS A 24 -7.82 11.13 -5.18
C LYS A 24 -6.32 10.93 -5.39
N LYS A 25 -5.78 11.23 -6.58
CA LYS A 25 -4.33 11.24 -6.83
C LYS A 25 -3.60 12.21 -5.90
N ASN A 26 -4.12 13.43 -5.74
CA ASN A 26 -3.51 14.41 -4.84
C ASN A 26 -3.52 13.95 -3.37
N ILE A 27 -4.61 13.31 -2.94
CA ILE A 27 -4.67 12.69 -1.60
C ILE A 27 -3.66 11.54 -1.47
N ALA A 28 -3.49 10.72 -2.52
CA ALA A 28 -2.51 9.63 -2.51
C ALA A 28 -1.09 10.18 -2.31
N LYS A 29 -0.70 11.18 -3.12
CA LYS A 29 0.61 11.83 -3.04
C LYS A 29 0.86 12.45 -1.66
N PHE A 30 -0.13 13.18 -1.13
CA PHE A 30 -0.04 13.76 0.21
C PHE A 30 0.14 12.70 1.30
N LEU A 31 -0.61 11.60 1.24
CA LEU A 31 -0.44 10.48 2.18
C LEU A 31 0.95 9.86 2.07
N ASN A 32 1.52 9.80 0.88
CA ASN A 32 2.86 9.25 0.65
C ASN A 32 3.97 10.16 1.22
N GLU A 33 3.88 11.46 1.01
CA GLU A 33 4.80 12.43 1.62
C GLU A 33 4.75 12.36 3.15
N LEU A 34 3.53 12.38 3.71
CA LEU A 34 3.33 12.29 5.15
C LEU A 34 3.84 10.96 5.71
N PHE A 35 3.66 9.88 4.96
CA PHE A 35 4.18 8.56 5.31
C PHE A 35 5.70 8.57 5.42
N LEU A 36 6.42 9.11 4.43
CA LEU A 36 7.89 9.16 4.43
C LEU A 36 8.44 9.96 5.61
N ILE A 37 7.81 11.09 5.94
CA ILE A 37 8.16 11.91 7.12
C ILE A 37 7.95 11.10 8.40
N CYS A 38 6.76 10.53 8.57
CA CYS A 38 6.42 9.74 9.76
C CYS A 38 7.31 8.50 9.89
N TYR A 39 7.64 7.84 8.78
CA TYR A 39 8.51 6.66 8.77
C TYR A 39 9.91 7.02 9.22
N SER A 40 10.49 8.10 8.68
CA SER A 40 11.83 8.57 9.01
C SER A 40 11.95 8.98 10.49
N MET A 41 10.88 9.55 11.04
CA MET A 41 10.79 9.92 12.46
C MET A 41 10.41 8.75 13.38
N ARG A 42 10.27 7.53 12.86
CA ARG A 42 9.77 6.34 13.60
C ARG A 42 8.43 6.62 14.31
N SER A 43 7.61 7.46 13.70
CA SER A 43 6.31 7.86 14.24
C SER A 43 5.32 6.69 14.19
N PRO A 44 4.50 6.49 15.25
CA PRO A 44 3.44 5.47 15.24
C PRO A 44 2.35 5.73 14.20
N TYR A 45 2.35 6.90 13.54
CA TYR A 45 1.41 7.22 12.46
C TYR A 45 1.80 6.60 11.12
N ALA A 46 3.06 6.20 10.89
CA ALA A 46 3.48 5.62 9.61
C ALA A 46 2.64 4.38 9.20
N PRO A 47 2.39 3.40 10.08
CA PRO A 47 1.49 2.29 9.77
C PRO A 47 0.06 2.74 9.41
N ILE A 48 -0.47 3.75 10.10
CA ILE A 48 -1.83 4.26 9.87
C ILE A 48 -1.94 4.88 8.47
N LEU A 49 -0.92 5.64 8.06
CA LEU A 49 -0.86 6.26 6.74
C LEU A 49 -0.76 5.21 5.63
N ALA A 50 0.09 4.18 5.80
CA ALA A 50 0.16 3.07 4.86
C ALA A 50 -1.19 2.36 4.70
N PHE A 51 -1.91 2.09 5.80
CA PHE A 51 -3.25 1.50 5.73
C PHE A 51 -4.28 2.41 5.06
N ARG A 52 -4.17 3.73 5.23
CA ARG A 52 -5.02 4.70 4.53
C ARG A 52 -4.74 4.71 3.04
N SER A 53 -3.49 4.67 2.61
CA SER A 53 -3.09 4.58 1.21
C SER A 53 -3.61 3.30 0.55
N ILE A 54 -3.51 2.14 1.22
CA ILE A 54 -4.11 0.88 0.74
C ILE A 54 -5.62 1.04 0.55
N ARG A 55 -6.32 1.59 1.56
CA ARG A 55 -7.79 1.76 1.48
C ARG A 55 -8.19 2.72 0.36
N LEU A 56 -7.41 3.77 0.13
CA LEU A 56 -7.62 4.69 -0.98
C LEU A 56 -7.46 3.96 -2.32
N CYS A 57 -6.38 3.20 -2.47
CA CYS A 57 -6.13 2.40 -3.67
C CYS A 57 -7.29 1.45 -3.94
N LEU A 58 -7.66 0.64 -2.94
CA LEU A 58 -8.76 -0.33 -3.02
C LEU A 58 -10.13 0.27 -3.42
N ARG A 59 -10.33 1.57 -3.23
CA ARG A 59 -11.59 2.27 -3.55
C ARG A 59 -11.55 3.03 -4.86
N TYR A 60 -10.40 3.54 -5.27
CA TYR A 60 -10.30 4.51 -6.35
C TYR A 60 -9.33 4.11 -7.47
N GLY A 61 -8.75 2.91 -7.40
CA GLY A 61 -7.74 2.42 -8.33
C GLY A 61 -6.32 2.66 -7.82
N LEU A 62 -5.34 2.13 -8.54
CA LEU A 62 -3.93 2.18 -8.19
C LEU A 62 -3.30 3.50 -8.67
N ASP A 63 -2.52 4.11 -7.79
CA ASP A 63 -1.57 5.17 -8.14
C ASP A 63 -0.17 4.56 -7.98
N GLU A 64 0.57 4.35 -9.07
CA GLU A 64 1.80 3.52 -9.13
C GLU A 64 2.75 3.76 -7.95
N GLY A 65 3.17 5.01 -7.75
CA GLY A 65 4.11 5.36 -6.68
C GLY A 65 3.54 5.15 -5.27
N CYS A 66 2.31 5.59 -5.01
CA CYS A 66 1.72 5.47 -3.68
C CYS A 66 1.30 4.03 -3.34
N ALA A 67 0.87 3.26 -4.34
CA ALA A 67 0.44 1.88 -4.16
C ALA A 67 1.63 1.00 -3.76
N ALA A 68 2.75 1.09 -4.48
CA ALA A 68 3.95 0.31 -4.19
C ALA A 68 4.43 0.50 -2.75
N ILE A 69 4.61 1.75 -2.31
CA ILE A 69 5.06 2.08 -0.94
C ILE A 69 4.08 1.54 0.11
N ALA A 70 2.77 1.67 -0.14
CA ALA A 70 1.75 1.21 0.79
C ALA A 70 1.75 -0.33 0.95
N PHE A 71 1.86 -1.08 -0.15
CA PHE A 71 1.90 -2.54 -0.11
C PHE A 71 3.24 -3.07 0.44
N ALA A 72 4.37 -2.42 0.14
CA ALA A 72 5.67 -2.77 0.71
C ALA A 72 5.67 -2.60 2.23
N THR A 73 5.14 -1.47 2.71
CA THR A 73 5.02 -1.20 4.15
C THR A 73 4.11 -2.21 4.83
N TYR A 74 3.00 -2.61 4.18
CA TYR A 74 2.13 -3.65 4.71
C TYR A 74 2.85 -5.01 4.81
N GLY A 75 3.63 -5.37 3.79
CA GLY A 75 4.48 -6.56 3.82
C GLY A 75 5.48 -6.53 4.98
N ALA A 76 6.16 -5.40 5.18
CA ALA A 76 7.10 -5.20 6.28
C ALA A 76 6.42 -5.34 7.66
N ILE A 77 5.23 -4.77 7.85
CA ILE A 77 4.46 -4.91 9.10
C ILE A 77 4.07 -6.37 9.33
N LEU A 78 3.64 -7.09 8.29
CA LEU A 78 3.27 -8.50 8.41
C LEU A 78 4.45 -9.36 8.85
N CYS A 79 5.64 -9.13 8.27
CA CYS A 79 6.88 -9.79 8.65
C CYS A 79 7.32 -9.42 10.08
N GLY A 80 7.50 -8.13 10.36
CA GLY A 80 8.15 -7.66 11.58
C GLY A 80 7.26 -7.64 12.82
N VAL A 81 5.96 -7.32 12.66
CA VAL A 81 5.04 -7.15 13.79
C VAL A 81 4.21 -8.41 14.02
N THR A 82 3.61 -8.96 12.95
CA THR A 82 2.68 -10.09 13.09
C THR A 82 3.33 -11.47 12.85
N ARG A 83 4.61 -11.51 12.52
CA ARG A 83 5.39 -12.73 12.19
C ARG A 83 4.79 -13.59 11.08
N GLN A 84 3.94 -13.01 10.23
CA GLN A 84 3.34 -13.68 9.08
C GLN A 84 4.26 -13.52 7.86
N VAL A 85 5.45 -14.13 7.93
CA VAL A 85 6.55 -13.90 6.98
C VAL A 85 6.16 -14.23 5.54
N ARG A 86 5.48 -15.37 5.29
CA ARG A 86 5.02 -15.75 3.95
C ARG A 86 4.07 -14.72 3.34
N GLU A 87 3.10 -14.26 4.12
CA GLU A 87 2.18 -13.23 3.68
C GLU A 87 2.91 -11.90 3.47
N GLY A 88 3.79 -11.51 4.38
CA GLY A 88 4.56 -10.28 4.22
C GLY A 88 5.43 -10.27 2.97
N TYR A 89 6.09 -11.40 2.66
CA TYR A 89 6.84 -11.58 1.42
C TYR A 89 5.95 -11.44 0.18
N ARG A 90 4.76 -12.05 0.18
CA ARG A 90 3.77 -11.95 -0.91
C ARG A 90 3.38 -10.49 -1.20
N TRP A 91 3.16 -9.69 -0.16
CA TRP A 91 2.81 -8.27 -0.31
C TRP A 91 4.00 -7.41 -0.73
N GLY A 92 5.22 -7.77 -0.34
CA GLY A 92 6.44 -7.15 -0.84
C GLY A 92 6.65 -7.40 -2.33
N GLN A 93 6.45 -8.64 -2.79
CA GLN A 93 6.51 -8.98 -4.22
C GLN A 93 5.47 -8.22 -5.04
N LEU A 94 4.25 -8.07 -4.51
CA LEU A 94 3.23 -7.24 -5.17
C LEU A 94 3.69 -5.79 -5.33
N ALA A 95 4.34 -5.22 -4.32
CA ALA A 95 4.84 -3.85 -4.38
C ALA A 95 5.92 -3.67 -5.47
N VAL A 96 6.78 -4.67 -5.66
CA VAL A 96 7.76 -4.68 -6.75
C VAL A 96 7.04 -4.72 -8.10
N SER A 97 6.08 -5.64 -8.28
CA SER A 97 5.32 -5.74 -9.53
C SER A 97 4.55 -4.45 -9.87
N LEU A 98 4.13 -3.67 -8.87
CA LEU A 98 3.45 -2.38 -9.06
C LEU A 98 4.39 -1.24 -9.48
N MET A 99 5.70 -1.37 -9.28
CA MET A 99 6.69 -0.38 -9.76
C MET A 99 7.19 -0.72 -11.16
N GLU A 100 7.10 -1.98 -11.57
CA GLU A 100 7.53 -2.48 -12.87
C GLU A 100 6.42 -2.47 -13.92
N SER A 101 5.16 -2.29 -13.50
CA SER A 101 3.97 -2.19 -14.35
C SER A 101 3.73 -0.79 -14.88
#